data_AF-A0A060PPZ5-F1
#
_entry.id   AF-A0A060PPZ5-F1
#
_cell.length_a   1.000
_cell.length_b   1.000
_cell.length_c   1.000
_cell.angle_alpha   90.00
_cell.angle_beta   90.00
_cell.angle_gamma   90.00
#
_symmetry.space_group_name_H-M   'P 1'
#
loop_
_entity.id
_entity.type
_entity.pdbx_description
1 polymer ?
#
loop_
_entity_poly.entity_id
_entity_poly.type
_entity_poly.pdbx_seq_one_letter_code
_entity_poly.pdbx_strand_id
1 'polypeptide(L)' 'MKLLFLAFGVSVVFSACAKKIVYHEVKVPIKCDIEIPSRPSEHLEALEYLKALLIYTETLENDLKFCTKNNP' A
#
# COMPACT_ATOMS: atom_id res chain seq x y z
N MET A 1 -42.99 17.96 34.08
CA MET A 1 -42.13 16.75 33.99
C MET A 1 -42.11 16.10 32.60
N LYS A 2 -43.25 15.96 31.91
CA LYS A 2 -43.34 15.23 30.61
C LYS A 2 -42.44 15.78 29.48
N LEU A 3 -42.24 17.10 29.44
CA LEU A 3 -41.35 17.75 28.47
C LEU A 3 -39.86 17.51 28.73
N LEU A 4 -39.46 17.31 29.99
CA LEU A 4 -38.07 17.04 30.36
C LEU A 4 -37.64 15.64 29.89
N PHE A 5 -38.53 14.65 30.02
CA PHE A 5 -38.30 13.30 29.49
C PHE A 5 -38.16 13.28 27.96
N LEU A 6 -38.94 14.13 27.28
CA LEU A 6 -38.91 14.24 25.82
C LEU A 6 -37.61 14.90 25.35
N ALA A 7 -37.18 15.98 26.02
CA ALA A 7 -35.90 16.64 25.74
C ALA A 7 -34.70 15.71 26.01
N PHE A 8 -34.76 14.91 27.08
CA PHE A 8 -33.71 13.94 27.41
C PHE A 8 -33.62 12.83 26.36
N GLY A 9 -34.76 12.28 25.93
CA GLY A 9 -34.81 11.27 24.87
C GLY A 9 -34.21 11.78 23.55
N VAL A 10 -34.54 13.02 23.16
CA VAL A 10 -34.00 13.67 21.96
C VAL A 10 -32.48 13.83 22.07
N SER A 11 -31.96 14.33 23.20
CA SER A 11 -30.52 14.51 23.39
C SER A 11 -29.72 13.21 23.27
N VAL A 12 -30.27 12.08 23.74
CA VAL A 12 -29.59 10.77 23.67
C VAL A 12 -29.58 10.24 22.23
N VAL A 13 -30.69 10.36 21.49
CA VAL A 13 -30.78 9.91 20.09
C VAL A 13 -29.81 10.67 19.18
N PHE A 14 -29.63 11.97 19.39
CA PHE A 14 -28.69 12.79 18.61
C PHE A 14 -27.21 12.60 19.02
N SER A 15 -26.92 11.95 20.15
CA SER A 15 -25.55 11.64 20.60
C SER A 15 -24.99 10.31 20.07
N ALA A 16 -25.82 9.48 19.44
CA ALA A 16 -25.43 8.13 18.99
C ALA A 16 -24.64 8.09 17.66
N CYS A 17 -24.60 9.19 16.90
CA CYS A 17 -23.80 9.29 15.67
C CYS A 17 -22.37 9.78 15.96
N ALA A 18 -21.62 9.05 16.78
CA ALA A 18 -20.17 9.25 16.90
C ALA A 18 -19.46 8.55 15.73
N LYS A 19 -18.66 9.30 14.96
CA LYS A 19 -17.91 8.76 13.81
C LYS A 19 -16.86 7.77 14.32
N LYS A 20 -17.07 6.47 14.12
CA LYS A 20 -16.10 5.43 14.49
C LYS A 20 -14.88 5.55 13.58
N ILE A 21 -13.77 6.03 14.13
CA ILE A 21 -12.48 6.07 13.43
C ILE A 21 -11.93 4.64 13.45
N VAL A 22 -11.98 3.95 12.31
CA VAL A 22 -11.33 2.65 12.12
C VAL A 22 -9.95 2.93 11.54
N TYR A 23 -8.92 2.71 12.35
CA TYR A 23 -7.55 2.73 11.86
C TYR A 23 -7.28 1.41 11.15
N HIS A 24 -6.98 1.49 9.86
CA HIS A 24 -6.48 0.35 9.10
C HIS A 24 -4.96 0.31 9.24
N GLU A 25 -4.42 -0.84 9.62
CA GLU A 25 -2.98 -1.05 9.58
C GLU A 25 -2.52 -1.00 8.12
N VAL A 26 -1.74 0.01 7.78
CA VAL A 26 -1.10 0.11 6.47
C VAL A 26 0.26 -0.59 6.62
N LYS A 27 0.40 -1.79 6.06
CA LYS A 27 1.70 -2.47 6.01
C LYS A 27 2.65 -1.62 5.17
N VAL A 28 3.61 -0.97 5.83
CA VAL A 28 4.72 -0.31 5.14
C VAL A 28 5.58 -1.44 4.55
N PRO A 29 5.89 -1.43 3.24
CA PRO A 29 6.74 -2.46 2.66
C PRO A 29 8.07 -2.46 3.44
N ILE A 30 8.36 -3.59 4.09
CA ILE A 30 9.65 -3.80 4.74
C ILE A 30 10.74 -3.62 3.69
N LYS A 31 11.80 -2.90 4.04
CA LYS A 31 12.94 -2.73 3.15
C LYS A 31 13.46 -4.13 2.80
N CYS A 32 13.44 -4.47 1.52
CA CYS A 32 14.06 -5.68 1.03
C CYS A 32 15.55 -5.37 0.85
N ASP A 33 16.42 -6.19 1.42
CA ASP A 33 17.87 -6.04 1.31
C ASP A 33 18.34 -6.52 -0.07
N ILE A 34 18.04 -5.74 -1.10
CA ILE A 34 18.45 -5.97 -2.49
C ILE A 34 19.13 -4.73 -3.06
N GLU A 35 20.11 -4.95 -3.93
CA GLU A 35 20.72 -3.88 -4.71
C GLU A 35 19.76 -3.48 -5.83
N ILE A 36 19.46 -2.17 -5.95
CA ILE A 36 18.54 -1.68 -6.97
C ILE A 36 19.26 -1.69 -8.33
N PRO A 37 18.80 -2.48 -9.31
CA PRO A 37 19.45 -2.53 -10.62
C PRO A 37 19.25 -1.19 -11.36
N SER A 38 20.28 -0.75 -12.09
CA SER A 38 20.20 0.44 -12.93
C SER A 38 19.38 0.17 -14.18
N ARG A 39 18.39 1.03 -14.47
CA ARG A 39 17.61 0.93 -15.70
C ARG A 39 18.52 1.13 -16.93
N PRO A 40 18.44 0.28 -17.96
CA PRO A 40 19.21 0.44 -19.19
C PRO A 40 18.86 1.76 -19.89
N SER A 41 19.85 2.42 -20.48
CA SER A 41 19.67 3.72 -21.13
C SER A 41 18.91 3.59 -22.45
N GLU A 42 18.08 4.58 -22.76
CA GLU A 42 17.26 4.59 -23.99
C GLU A 42 18.07 4.91 -25.26
N HIS A 43 19.37 5.16 -25.12
CA HIS A 43 20.27 5.55 -26.22
C HIS A 43 20.99 4.38 -26.91
N LEU A 44 20.75 3.13 -26.51
CA LEU A 44 21.33 1.97 -27.19
C LEU A 44 20.61 1.68 -28.52
N GLU A 45 21.30 0.99 -29.43
CA GLU A 45 20.65 0.40 -30.60
C GLU A 45 19.51 -0.53 -30.17
N ALA A 46 18.42 -0.57 -30.95
CA ALA A 46 17.17 -1.22 -30.55
C ALA A 46 17.33 -2.68 -30.09
N LEU A 47 18.23 -3.45 -30.74
CA LEU A 47 18.47 -4.85 -30.39
C LEU A 47 19.28 -5.00 -29.10
N GLU A 48 20.25 -4.12 -28.85
CA GLU A 48 21.04 -4.11 -27.62
C GLU A 48 20.19 -3.62 -26.44
N TYR A 49 19.36 -2.61 -26.68
CA TYR A 49 18.38 -2.13 -25.72
C TYR A 49 17.41 -3.24 -25.31
N LEU A 50 16.84 -3.97 -26.27
CA LEU A 50 15.93 -5.10 -26.00
C LEU A 50 16.59 -6.17 -25.13
N LYS A 51 17.83 -6.55 -25.43
CA LYS A 51 18.58 -7.52 -24.61
C LYS A 51 18.78 -7.01 -23.19
N ALA A 52 19.23 -5.76 -23.03
CA ALA A 52 19.44 -5.16 -21.72
C ALA A 52 18.13 -5.04 -20.93
N LEU A 53 17.02 -4.73 -21.61
CA LEU A 53 15.70 -4.65 -21.00
C LEU A 53 15.21 -6.01 -20.52
N LEU A 54 15.39 -7.07 -21.32
CA LEU A 54 15.00 -8.43 -20.94
C LEU A 54 15.77 -8.92 -19.71
N ILE A 55 17.08 -8.67 -19.65
CA ILE A 55 17.90 -8.98 -18.47
C ILE A 55 17.39 -8.19 -17.26
N TYR A 56 17.15 -6.89 -17.41
CA TYR A 56 16.62 -6.04 -16.35
C TYR A 56 15.25 -6.53 -15.83
N THR A 57 14.38 -7.01 -16.71
CA THR A 57 13.09 -7.57 -16.29
C THR A 57 13.25 -8.90 -15.55
N GLU A 58 14.15 -9.77 -16.00
CA GLU A 58 14.42 -11.05 -15.33
C GLU A 58 14.99 -10.83 -13.91
N THR A 59 15.90 -9.87 -13.74
CA THR A 59 16.42 -9.52 -12.41
C THR A 59 15.32 -9.01 -11.49
N LEU A 60 14.46 -8.11 -11.99
CA LEU A 60 13.31 -7.61 -11.22
C LEU A 60 12.34 -8.72 -10.82
N GLU A 61 12.06 -9.69 -11.70
CA GLU A 61 11.20 -10.82 -11.37
C GLU A 61 11.80 -11.71 -10.27
N ASN A 62 13.11 -11.94 -10.33
CA ASN A 62 13.81 -12.74 -9.32
C ASN A 62 13.89 -12.02 -7.97
N ASP A 63 14.18 -10.73 -7.98
CA ASP A 63 14.17 -9.89 -6.77
C ASP A 63 12.78 -9.84 -6.15
N LEU A 64 11.73 -9.69 -6.96
CA LEU A 64 10.36 -9.71 -6.48
C LEU A 64 9.99 -11.05 -5.84
N LYS A 65 10.39 -12.18 -6.44
CA LYS A 65 10.22 -13.52 -5.84
C LYS A 65 10.96 -13.65 -4.52
N PHE A 66 12.16 -13.09 -4.40
CA PHE A 66 12.92 -13.08 -3.15
C PHE A 66 12.22 -12.25 -2.07
N CYS A 67 11.85 -11.00 -2.39
CA CYS A 67 11.24 -10.07 -1.44
C CYS A 67 9.86 -10.51 -0.95
N THR A 68 9.11 -11.27 -1.75
CA THR A 68 7.78 -11.77 -1.39
C THR A 68 7.78 -13.13 -0.71
N LYS A 69 8.94 -13.82 -0.64
CA LYS A 69 9.06 -15.19 -0.10
C LYS A 69 8.75 -15.29 1.40
N ASN A 70 8.96 -14.21 2.15
CA ASN A 70 8.72 -14.11 3.60
C ASN A 70 7.54 -13.16 3.91
N ASN A 71 6.37 -13.40 3.33
CA ASN A 71 5.13 -12.81 3.83
C ASN A 71 4.55 -13.73 4.93
N PRO A 72 4.69 -13.41 6.23
CA PRO A 72 3.88 -14.03 7.28
C PRO A 72 2.39 -13.67 7.14
#